data_AF-A0A1B1ZTK7-F1
#
_entry.id   AF-A0A1B1ZTK7-F1
#
_cell.length_a   1.000
_cell.length_b   1.000
_cell.length_c   1.000
_cell.angle_alpha   90.00
_cell.angle_beta   90.00
_cell.angle_gamma   90.00
#
_symmetry.space_group_name_H-M   'P 1'
#
loop_
_entity.id
_entity.type
_entity.pdbx_description
1 polymer ?
#
loop_
_entity_poly.entity_id
_entity_poly.type
_entity_poly.pdbx_seq_one_letter_code
_entity_poly.pdbx_strand_id
1 'polypeptide(L)'
;MAVALGLTMGLTPGWAAAAQPPPPPEPELPVVIPTPQSMQANGAAIGVPARVGLMLGDGADEATKAVVRSTLEKAGAKEVVEGQRADLTVVVGLHSDPEVAAALTEAGGEPPTGDPRPEGYSLASRAAGAGGTVALAGNDDTGVF
;
A
#
# COMPACT_ATOMS: atom_id res chain seq x y z
N MET A 1 71.47 -19.71 43.03
CA MET A 1 70.06 -19.88 43.47
C MET A 1 69.19 -19.03 42.55
N ALA A 2 68.26 -19.66 41.83
CA ALA A 2 67.37 -19.00 40.88
C ALA A 2 66.06 -18.62 41.58
N VAL A 3 65.56 -17.40 41.35
CA VAL A 3 64.25 -16.94 41.81
C VAL A 3 63.40 -16.64 40.58
N ALA A 4 62.29 -17.36 40.45
CA ALA A 4 61.37 -17.32 39.32
C ALA A 4 60.35 -16.18 39.48
N LEU A 5 60.15 -15.42 38.40
CA LEU A 5 59.11 -14.40 38.23
C LEU A 5 57.75 -15.08 38.01
N GLY A 6 56.78 -14.79 38.88
CA GLY A 6 55.39 -15.22 38.73
C GLY A 6 54.58 -14.24 37.86
N LEU A 7 54.00 -14.76 36.78
CA LEU A 7 53.04 -14.09 35.91
C LEU A 7 51.63 -14.13 36.54
N THR A 8 50.99 -12.99 36.76
CA THR A 8 49.57 -12.91 37.14
C THR A 8 48.74 -12.57 35.90
N MET A 9 48.03 -13.56 35.34
CA MET A 9 47.01 -13.35 34.30
C MET A 9 45.73 -12.79 34.93
N GLY A 10 45.34 -11.58 34.51
CA GLY A 10 44.04 -10.99 34.82
C GLY A 10 42.94 -11.59 33.92
N LEU A 11 41.87 -12.09 34.53
CA LEU A 11 40.63 -12.49 33.85
C LEU A 11 39.74 -11.25 33.67
N THR A 12 39.48 -10.85 32.42
CA THR A 12 38.41 -9.90 32.10
C THR A 12 37.11 -10.66 31.80
N PRO A 13 35.97 -10.29 32.41
CA PRO A 13 34.69 -10.89 32.05
C PRO A 13 34.25 -10.37 30.68
N GLY A 14 34.18 -11.28 29.69
CA GLY A 14 33.63 -10.97 28.38
C GLY A 14 32.11 -10.91 28.43
N TRP A 15 31.54 -9.72 28.23
CA TRP A 15 30.12 -9.59 27.88
C TRP A 15 29.91 -10.07 26.45
N ALA A 16 29.15 -11.16 26.30
CA ALA A 16 28.67 -11.59 25.00
C ALA A 16 27.58 -10.62 24.51
N ALA A 17 27.87 -9.85 23.47
CA ALA A 17 26.86 -9.09 22.75
C ALA A 17 25.90 -10.09 22.10
N ALA A 18 24.64 -10.10 22.54
CA ALA A 18 23.59 -10.88 21.90
C ALA A 18 23.44 -10.39 20.45
N ALA A 19 23.57 -11.30 19.49
CA ALA A 19 23.37 -10.99 18.09
C ALA A 19 21.93 -10.49 17.89
N GLN A 20 21.79 -9.28 17.35
CA GLN A 20 20.49 -8.72 17.03
C GLN A 20 19.89 -9.55 15.87
N PRO A 21 18.64 -10.04 15.98
CA PRO A 21 18.01 -10.80 14.91
C PRO A 21 17.97 -9.97 13.61
N PRO A 22 18.10 -10.61 12.44
CA PRO A 22 18.06 -9.90 11.17
C PRO A 22 16.72 -9.18 11.01
N PRO A 23 16.71 -8.02 10.32
CA PRO A 23 15.47 -7.32 10.04
C PRO A 23 14.51 -8.24 9.27
N PRO A 24 13.19 -8.10 9.47
CA PRO A 24 12.22 -8.85 8.70
C PRO A 24 12.40 -8.57 7.21
N PRO A 25 12.12 -9.55 6.33
CA PRO A 25 12.21 -9.36 4.89
C PRO A 25 11.26 -8.24 4.45
N GLU A 26 11.73 -7.40 3.52
CA GLU A 26 10.89 -6.38 2.91
C GLU A 26 9.76 -7.02 2.11
N PRO A 27 8.55 -6.46 2.13
CA PRO A 27 7.44 -6.99 1.35
C PRO A 27 7.77 -6.93 -0.15
N GLU A 28 7.70 -8.08 -0.83
CA GLU A 28 7.90 -8.15 -2.27
C GLU A 28 6.77 -7.43 -3.01
N LEU A 29 7.13 -6.54 -3.95
CA LEU A 29 6.16 -5.86 -4.80
C LEU A 29 5.60 -6.82 -5.86
N PRO A 30 4.31 -6.69 -6.21
CA PRO A 30 3.72 -7.51 -7.25
C PRO A 30 4.30 -7.19 -8.63
N VAL A 31 4.28 -8.16 -9.52
CA VAL A 31 4.58 -7.95 -10.94
C VAL A 31 3.34 -7.35 -11.62
N VAL A 32 3.48 -6.15 -12.17
CA VAL A 32 2.44 -5.46 -12.94
C VAL A 32 2.93 -5.25 -14.37
N ILE A 33 2.08 -5.59 -15.35
CA ILE A 33 2.41 -5.53 -16.79
C ILE A 33 1.31 -4.74 -17.52
N PRO A 34 1.66 -3.69 -18.31
CA PRO A 34 3.00 -3.10 -18.45
C PRO A 34 3.56 -2.58 -17.11
N THR A 35 4.88 -2.48 -17.00
CA THR A 35 5.51 -1.99 -15.77
C THR A 35 5.07 -0.55 -15.49
N PRO A 36 4.56 -0.25 -14.29
CA PRO A 36 4.21 1.11 -13.90
C PRO A 36 5.42 2.06 -13.98
N GLN A 37 5.16 3.33 -14.24
CA GLN A 37 6.22 4.35 -14.30
C GLN A 37 6.92 4.55 -12.95
N SER A 38 6.20 4.32 -11.85
CA SER A 38 6.72 4.29 -10.49
C SER A 38 5.87 3.34 -9.65
N MET A 39 6.50 2.60 -8.74
CA MET A 39 5.83 1.71 -7.79
C MET A 39 6.72 1.52 -6.56
N GLN A 40 6.13 1.64 -5.37
CA GLN A 40 6.81 1.47 -4.09
C GLN A 40 5.87 0.81 -3.08
N ALA A 41 6.44 0.17 -2.06
CA ALA A 41 5.64 -0.40 -0.98
C ALA A 41 5.03 0.73 -0.13
N ASN A 42 3.78 0.56 0.30
CA ASN A 42 3.06 1.57 1.07
C ASN A 42 2.40 0.95 2.31
N GLY A 43 3.20 0.79 3.36
CA GLY A 43 2.74 0.24 4.63
C GLY A 43 2.42 -1.26 4.57
N ALA A 44 1.52 -1.71 5.45
CA ALA A 44 1.13 -3.10 5.56
C ALA A 44 0.12 -3.50 4.48
N ALA A 45 0.11 -4.78 4.12
CA ALA A 45 -0.89 -5.36 3.24
C ALA A 45 -2.31 -5.26 3.83
N ILE A 46 -3.31 -5.07 2.97
CA ILE A 46 -4.73 -5.01 3.34
C ILE A 46 -5.36 -6.37 3.04
N GLY A 47 -6.02 -6.98 4.04
CA GLY A 47 -6.93 -8.09 3.79
C GLY A 47 -8.26 -7.56 3.27
N VAL A 48 -8.78 -8.11 2.18
CA VAL A 48 -10.10 -7.72 1.65
C VAL A 48 -11.20 -8.33 2.52
N PRO A 49 -12.00 -7.51 3.25
CA PRO A 49 -13.07 -8.02 4.10
C PRO A 49 -14.28 -8.48 3.29
N ALA A 50 -15.21 -9.19 3.94
CA ALA A 50 -16.43 -9.67 3.28
C ALA A 50 -17.33 -8.52 2.78
N ARG A 51 -17.28 -7.33 3.40
CA ARG A 51 -18.05 -6.16 3.00
C ARG A 51 -17.11 -5.00 2.69
N VAL A 52 -17.20 -4.47 1.48
CA VAL A 52 -16.34 -3.39 0.97
C VAL A 52 -17.21 -2.23 0.49
N GLY A 53 -16.83 -1.00 0.86
CA GLY A 53 -17.44 0.22 0.34
C GLY A 53 -16.83 0.60 -1.00
N LEU A 54 -17.64 0.98 -1.98
CA LEU A 54 -17.19 1.45 -3.28
C LEU A 54 -17.75 2.85 -3.54
N MET A 55 -16.86 3.85 -3.60
CA MET A 55 -17.19 5.23 -3.94
C MET A 55 -16.70 5.50 -5.36
N LEU A 56 -17.60 5.95 -6.23
CA LEU A 56 -17.30 6.27 -7.62
C LEU A 56 -17.45 7.78 -7.81
N GLY A 57 -16.37 8.43 -8.24
CA GLY A 57 -16.34 9.82 -8.67
C GLY A 57 -16.47 9.93 -10.19
N ASP A 58 -16.24 11.15 -10.69
CA ASP A 58 -16.24 11.41 -12.14
C ASP A 58 -15.25 10.51 -12.89
N GLY A 59 -15.53 10.21 -14.16
CA GLY A 59 -14.70 9.37 -15.04
C GLY A 59 -14.77 7.85 -14.77
N ALA A 60 -15.37 7.42 -13.65
CA ALA A 60 -15.61 6.00 -13.37
C ALA A 60 -16.93 5.53 -13.99
N ASP A 61 -16.88 5.04 -15.22
CA ASP A 61 -18.06 4.56 -15.94
C ASP A 61 -18.56 3.17 -15.46
N GLU A 62 -19.63 2.68 -16.08
CA GLU A 62 -20.21 1.37 -15.74
C GLU A 62 -19.23 0.20 -16.00
N ALA A 63 -18.33 0.32 -16.97
CA ALA A 63 -17.34 -0.70 -17.28
C ALA A 63 -16.24 -0.72 -16.20
N THR A 64 -15.71 0.45 -15.82
CA THR A 64 -14.79 0.60 -14.68
C THR A 64 -15.41 0.01 -13.43
N LYS A 65 -16.65 0.39 -13.12
CA LYS A 65 -17.39 -0.13 -11.96
C LYS A 65 -17.47 -1.66 -11.98
N ALA A 66 -17.79 -2.25 -13.13
CA ALA A 66 -17.89 -3.70 -13.26
C ALA A 66 -16.54 -4.41 -13.01
N VAL A 67 -15.44 -3.84 -13.52
CA VAL A 67 -14.08 -4.37 -13.30
C VAL A 67 -13.67 -4.29 -11.83
N VAL A 68 -13.88 -3.14 -11.19
CA VAL A 68 -13.55 -2.94 -9.76
C VAL A 68 -14.36 -3.89 -8.88
N ARG A 69 -15.68 -3.96 -9.09
CA ARG A 69 -16.54 -4.91 -8.37
C ARG A 69 -16.07 -6.35 -8.54
N SER A 70 -15.85 -6.80 -9.78
CA SER A 70 -15.41 -8.17 -10.06
C SER A 70 -14.06 -8.49 -9.40
N THR A 71 -13.15 -7.51 -9.36
CA THR A 71 -11.84 -7.65 -8.73
C THR A 71 -11.96 -7.82 -7.22
N LEU A 72 -12.80 -7.01 -6.56
CA LEU A 72 -13.06 -7.13 -5.12
C LEU A 72 -13.73 -8.45 -4.75
N GLU A 73 -14.70 -8.88 -5.54
CA GLU A 73 -15.39 -10.17 -5.33
C GLU A 73 -14.42 -11.35 -5.46
N LYS A 74 -13.55 -11.34 -6.48
CA LYS A 74 -12.49 -12.35 -6.65
C LYS A 74 -11.47 -12.34 -5.51
N ALA A 75 -11.24 -11.18 -4.91
CA ALA A 75 -10.36 -11.04 -3.74
C ALA A 75 -11.01 -11.49 -2.42
N GLY A 76 -12.32 -11.80 -2.42
CA GLY A 76 -13.03 -12.38 -1.27
C GLY A 76 -14.15 -11.50 -0.70
N ALA A 77 -14.40 -10.31 -1.27
CA ALA A 77 -15.57 -9.53 -0.93
C ALA A 77 -16.84 -10.30 -1.31
N LYS A 78 -17.81 -10.35 -0.40
CA LYS A 78 -19.13 -10.96 -0.62
C LYS A 78 -20.20 -9.91 -0.88
N GLU A 79 -19.95 -8.69 -0.42
CA GLU A 79 -20.85 -7.55 -0.57
C GLU A 79 -20.03 -6.30 -0.90
N VAL A 80 -20.30 -5.69 -2.05
CA VAL A 80 -19.71 -4.42 -2.47
C VAL A 80 -20.82 -3.36 -2.46
N VAL A 81 -20.79 -2.48 -1.46
CA VAL A 81 -21.83 -1.45 -1.25
C VAL A 81 -21.42 -0.14 -1.93
N GLU A 82 -22.14 0.24 -2.97
CA GLU A 82 -21.91 1.49 -3.71
C GLU A 82 -22.37 2.72 -2.90
N GLY A 83 -21.62 3.82 -2.99
CA GLY A 83 -21.95 5.11 -2.37
C GLY A 83 -21.90 5.11 -0.83
N GLN A 84 -21.31 4.07 -0.24
CA GLN A 84 -21.19 3.92 1.20
C GLN A 84 -19.75 3.53 1.57
N ARG A 85 -19.27 4.07 2.69
CA ARG A 85 -18.01 3.64 3.30
C ARG A 85 -18.19 2.34 4.08
N ALA A 86 -17.13 1.55 4.17
CA ALA A 86 -17.01 0.36 5.03
C ALA A 86 -15.59 0.26 5.60
N ASP A 87 -15.29 -0.80 6.36
CA ASP A 87 -13.97 -1.03 6.96
C ASP A 87 -12.85 -0.99 5.91
N LEU A 88 -13.08 -1.59 4.74
CA LEU A 88 -12.32 -1.30 3.52
C LEU A 88 -13.18 -0.44 2.61
N THR A 89 -12.68 0.74 2.22
CA THR A 89 -13.32 1.61 1.23
C THR A 89 -12.41 1.78 0.03
N VAL A 90 -12.98 1.56 -1.16
CA VAL A 90 -12.32 1.78 -2.46
C VAL A 90 -12.94 3.01 -3.10
N VAL A 91 -12.11 3.99 -3.44
CA VAL A 91 -12.53 5.26 -4.06
C VAL A 91 -11.91 5.33 -5.46
N VAL A 92 -12.72 5.52 -6.49
CA VAL A 92 -12.30 5.48 -7.90
C VAL A 92 -12.86 6.67 -8.65
N GLY A 93 -12.02 7.41 -9.38
CA GLY A 93 -12.48 8.50 -10.26
C GLY A 93 -11.34 9.39 -10.74
N LEU A 94 -11.65 10.60 -11.21
CA LEU A 94 -10.65 11.56 -11.70
C LEU A 94 -9.89 12.23 -10.57
N HIS A 95 -8.62 12.59 -10.83
CA HIS A 95 -7.81 13.42 -9.94
C HIS A 95 -8.43 14.79 -9.61
N SER A 96 -9.28 15.32 -10.50
CA SER A 96 -9.97 16.59 -10.30
C SER A 96 -11.12 16.50 -9.29
N ASP A 97 -11.58 15.29 -8.96
CA ASP A 97 -12.61 15.07 -7.95
C ASP A 97 -11.98 15.24 -6.54
N PRO A 98 -12.48 16.18 -5.71
CA PRO A 98 -11.93 16.42 -4.38
C PRO A 98 -12.01 15.21 -3.43
N GLU A 99 -13.04 14.37 -3.54
CA GLU A 99 -13.18 13.18 -2.69
C GLU A 99 -12.16 12.12 -3.08
N VAL A 100 -11.92 11.94 -4.39
CA VAL A 100 -10.90 11.03 -4.92
C VAL A 100 -9.50 11.50 -4.53
N ALA A 101 -9.21 12.80 -4.69
CA ALA A 101 -7.91 13.38 -4.32
C ALA A 101 -7.62 13.26 -2.81
N ALA A 102 -8.64 13.47 -1.97
CA ALA A 102 -8.53 13.28 -0.53
C ALA A 102 -8.27 11.80 -0.18
N ALA A 103 -9.00 10.88 -0.80
CA ALA A 103 -8.80 9.44 -0.59
C ALA A 103 -7.41 8.97 -1.05
N LEU A 104 -6.91 9.50 -2.17
CA LEU A 104 -5.55 9.22 -2.63
C LEU A 104 -4.50 9.66 -1.61
N THR A 105 -4.66 10.87 -1.06
CA THR A 105 -3.77 11.41 -0.02
C THR A 105 -3.85 10.57 1.26
N GLU A 106 -5.05 10.18 1.69
CA GLU A 106 -5.28 9.32 2.86
C GLU A 106 -4.61 7.94 2.68
N ALA A 107 -4.72 7.39 1.47
CA ALA A 107 -4.07 6.15 1.07
C ALA A 107 -2.55 6.30 0.91
N GLY A 108 -1.97 7.49 1.09
CA GLY A 108 -0.53 7.76 0.97
C GLY A 108 -0.02 7.85 -0.46
N GLY A 109 -0.91 8.05 -1.43
CA GLY A 109 -0.56 8.35 -2.81
C GLY A 109 -0.35 9.84 -3.06
N GLU A 110 0.21 10.15 -4.21
CA GLU A 110 0.47 11.51 -4.65
C GLU A 110 -0.25 11.77 -5.99
N PRO A 111 -0.79 12.98 -6.20
CA PRO A 111 -1.25 13.38 -7.52
C PRO A 111 -0.07 13.47 -8.50
N PRO A 112 -0.33 13.40 -9.83
CA PRO A 112 0.71 13.59 -10.82
C PRO A 112 1.40 14.95 -10.62
N THR A 113 2.73 14.95 -10.79
CA THR A 113 3.52 16.19 -10.79
C THR A 113 3.64 16.70 -12.22
N GLY A 114 3.39 18.00 -12.41
CA GLY A 114 3.38 18.62 -13.74
C GLY A 114 2.10 18.37 -14.53
N ASP A 115 2.20 18.44 -15.86
CA ASP A 115 1.03 18.28 -16.74
C ASP A 115 0.57 16.81 -16.76
N PRO A 116 -0.73 16.54 -16.49
CA PRO A 116 -1.27 15.19 -16.54
C PRO A 116 -1.09 14.58 -17.94
N ARG A 117 -0.51 13.37 -17.99
CA ARG A 117 -0.43 12.62 -19.25
C ARG A 117 -1.77 11.90 -19.52
N PRO A 118 -2.24 11.85 -20.78
CA PRO A 118 -3.41 11.04 -21.14
C PRO A 118 -3.24 9.59 -20.67
N GLU A 119 -4.34 8.98 -20.25
CA GLU A 119 -4.41 7.60 -19.73
C GLU A 119 -3.55 7.36 -18.46
N GLY A 120 -2.99 8.42 -17.88
CA GLY A 120 -2.20 8.34 -16.65
C GLY A 120 -3.06 8.16 -15.42
N TYR A 121 -2.52 7.47 -14.41
CA TYR A 121 -3.21 7.18 -13.16
C TYR A 121 -2.26 7.18 -11.96
N SER A 122 -2.82 7.40 -10.78
CA SER A 122 -2.23 7.12 -9.47
C SER A 122 -3.09 6.11 -8.73
N LEU A 123 -2.46 5.05 -8.22
CA LEU A 123 -3.10 4.01 -7.40
C LEU A 123 -2.37 3.93 -6.06
N ALA A 124 -3.11 4.00 -4.96
CA ALA A 124 -2.56 3.84 -3.62
C ALA A 124 -3.49 3.04 -2.71
N SER A 125 -2.90 2.39 -1.72
CA SER A 125 -3.63 1.65 -0.69
C SER A 125 -2.93 1.79 0.64
N ARG A 126 -3.69 1.99 1.73
CA ARG A 126 -3.16 2.03 3.08
C ARG A 126 -4.06 1.27 4.04
N ALA A 127 -3.47 0.31 4.76
CA ALA A 127 -4.17 -0.40 5.84
C ALA A 127 -4.47 0.55 7.01
N ALA A 128 -5.69 0.47 7.54
CA ALA A 128 -6.12 1.18 8.74
C ALA A 128 -7.15 0.33 9.51
N GLY A 129 -6.87 0.06 10.79
CA GLY A 129 -7.75 -0.76 11.63
C GLY A 129 -7.99 -2.15 11.04
N ALA A 130 -9.27 -2.52 10.88
CA ALA A 130 -9.68 -3.80 10.33
C ALA A 130 -9.73 -3.86 8.79
N GLY A 131 -9.46 -2.74 8.11
CA GLY A 131 -9.45 -2.63 6.65
C GLY A 131 -8.50 -1.55 6.18
N GLY A 132 -9.03 -0.52 5.53
CA GLY A 132 -8.23 0.59 5.01
C GLY A 132 -8.89 1.34 3.87
N THR A 133 -8.06 2.12 3.16
CA THR A 133 -8.49 2.92 2.02
C THR A 133 -7.66 2.51 0.80
N VAL A 134 -8.34 2.29 -0.32
CA VAL A 134 -7.74 2.11 -1.64
C VAL A 134 -8.27 3.22 -2.54
N ALA A 135 -7.40 3.92 -3.25
CA ALA A 135 -7.76 5.03 -4.10
C ALA A 135 -7.14 4.85 -5.50
N LEU A 136 -7.99 4.90 -6.53
CA LEU A 136 -7.59 4.95 -7.93
C LEU A 136 -8.01 6.30 -8.51
N ALA A 137 -7.03 7.09 -8.91
CA ALA A 137 -7.24 8.41 -9.46
C ALA A 137 -6.68 8.47 -10.88
N GLY A 138 -7.53 8.67 -11.88
CA GLY A 138 -7.13 8.82 -13.28
C GLY A 138 -7.00 10.28 -13.71
N ASN A 139 -6.18 10.53 -14.74
CA ASN A 139 -6.09 11.84 -15.39
C ASN A 139 -7.26 12.10 -16.35
N ASP A 140 -7.86 11.02 -16.86
CA ASP A 140 -9.03 10.97 -17.72
C ASP A 140 -9.76 9.63 -17.50
N ASP A 141 -10.94 9.46 -18.11
CA ASP A 141 -11.78 8.27 -17.97
C ASP A 141 -11.02 6.97 -18.34
N THR A 142 -10.10 7.04 -19.31
CA THR A 142 -9.27 5.90 -19.70
C THR A 142 -8.24 5.57 -18.63
N GLY A 143 -7.61 6.56 -18.00
CA GLY A 143 -6.70 6.34 -16.87
C GLY A 143 -7.41 5.81 -15.62
N VAL A 144 -8.73 5.99 -15.51
CA VAL A 144 -9.53 5.42 -14.43
C VAL A 144 -9.82 3.92 -14.63
N PHE A 145 -9.85 3.43 -15.88
CA PHE A 145 -10.16 2.03 -16.22
C PHE A 145 -8.92 1.12 -16.15
#